data_AF-A0A238XCV8-F1
#
_entry.id   AF-A0A238XCV8-F1
#
_cell.length_a   1.000
_cell.length_b   1.000
_cell.length_c   1.000
_cell.angle_alpha   90.00
_cell.angle_beta   90.00
_cell.angle_gamma   90.00
#
_symmetry.space_group_name_H-M   'P 1'
#
loop_
_entity.id
_entity.type
_entity.pdbx_description
1 polymer ?
#
loop_
_entity_poly.entity_id
_entity_poly.type
_entity_poly.pdbx_seq_one_letter_code
_entity_poly.pdbx_strand_id
1 'polypeptide(L)'
;MKLIEQFYCIQTEIFGNGSEKINNSIASIKTELIRPVIKFLDESENSTSPERKTYRKQITAKPSEDDYFNISELLFLSKTYGFEIEEHAIYKGYYTSVLKINKLYDCPGEITLIEQEGKEYMMIEFKRWQFEYQPRGAGEDFFGEDVTYVLGIWENPLLTDKIIAKIKNNRY
;
A
#
# COMPACT_ATOMS: atom_id res chain seq x y z
N MET A 1 12.61 -14.28 -0.21
CA MET A 1 11.26 -13.76 -0.50
C MET A 1 10.22 -14.86 -0.34
N LYS A 2 9.32 -14.68 0.62
CA LYS A 2 8.16 -15.54 0.88
C LYS A 2 6.90 -14.69 0.82
N LEU A 3 5.91 -15.10 0.02
CA LEU A 3 4.61 -14.43 -0.02
C LEU A 3 3.78 -14.83 1.19
N ILE A 4 3.16 -13.85 1.84
CA ILE A 4 2.19 -14.02 2.92
C ILE A 4 0.80 -13.88 2.30
N GLU A 5 0.08 -15.00 2.20
CA GLU A 5 -1.22 -15.04 1.51
C GLU A 5 -2.37 -14.57 2.39
N GLN A 6 -2.23 -14.70 3.71
CA GLN A 6 -3.23 -14.34 4.70
C GLN A 6 -2.61 -13.54 5.85
N PHE A 7 -3.33 -12.56 6.36
CA PHE A 7 -2.85 -11.67 7.41
C PHE A 7 -4.00 -11.23 8.32
N TYR A 8 -3.65 -10.88 9.56
CA TYR A 8 -4.62 -10.32 10.48
C TYR A 8 -4.83 -8.84 10.18
N CYS A 9 -6.09 -8.42 10.08
CA CYS A 9 -6.44 -7.01 9.97
C CYS A 9 -7.66 -6.66 10.80
N ILE A 10 -7.74 -5.39 11.16
CA ILE A 10 -8.89 -4.77 11.79
C ILE A 10 -9.53 -3.87 10.75
N GLN A 11 -10.80 -4.10 10.41
CA GLN A 11 -11.56 -3.22 9.51
C GLN A 11 -12.53 -2.38 10.31
N THR A 12 -12.66 -1.10 9.93
CA THR A 12 -13.58 -0.16 10.57
C THR A 12 -14.57 0.39 9.54
N GLU A 13 -15.83 -0.03 9.66
CA GLU A 13 -16.95 0.53 8.89
C GLU A 13 -17.56 1.70 9.68
N ILE A 14 -17.83 2.82 9.01
CA ILE A 14 -18.52 3.98 9.62
C ILE A 14 -19.83 4.18 8.87
N PHE A 15 -20.95 4.10 9.58
CA PHE A 15 -22.28 4.29 9.00
C PHE A 15 -22.66 5.77 8.95
N GLY A 16 -23.65 6.14 8.13
CA GLY A 16 -24.10 7.54 7.97
C GLY A 16 -24.62 8.23 9.23
N ASN A 17 -24.88 7.48 10.31
CA ASN A 17 -25.21 8.02 11.64
C ASN A 17 -23.97 8.25 12.53
N GLY A 18 -22.76 8.08 11.99
CA GLY A 18 -21.48 8.18 12.70
C GLY A 18 -21.14 6.97 13.59
N SER A 19 -21.99 5.94 13.65
CA SER A 19 -21.66 4.73 14.39
C SER A 19 -20.59 3.92 13.66
N GLU A 20 -19.73 3.25 14.44
CA GLU A 20 -18.63 2.44 13.91
C GLU A 20 -18.87 0.95 14.17
N LYS A 21 -18.50 0.12 13.21
CA LYS A 21 -18.41 -1.33 13.38
C LYS A 21 -16.98 -1.77 13.11
N ILE A 22 -16.36 -2.32 14.15
CA ILE A 22 -15.00 -2.84 14.11
C ILE A 22 -15.08 -4.35 13.91
N ASN A 23 -14.42 -4.86 12.86
CA ASN A 23 -14.34 -6.28 12.55
C ASN A 23 -12.87 -6.75 12.57
N ASN A 24 -12.57 -7.67 13.47
CA ASN A 24 -11.27 -8.34 13.55
C ASN A 24 -11.34 -9.62 12.71
N SER A 25 -10.50 -9.72 11.68
CA SER A 25 -10.53 -10.91 10.81
C SER A 25 -9.17 -11.25 10.22
N ILE A 26 -9.07 -12.49 9.73
CA ILE A 26 -7.99 -12.91 8.84
C ILE A 26 -8.44 -12.58 7.42
N ALA A 27 -7.73 -11.66 6.78
CA ALA A 27 -7.92 -11.31 5.39
C ALA A 27 -6.91 -12.03 4.50
N SER A 28 -7.22 -12.12 3.21
CA SER A 28 -6.29 -12.61 2.19
C SER A 28 -5.72 -11.44 1.39
N ILE A 29 -4.56 -11.62 0.77
CA ILE A 29 -4.09 -10.66 -0.24
C ILE A 29 -5.05 -10.64 -1.44
N LYS A 30 -4.96 -9.58 -2.25
CA LYS A 30 -5.79 -9.35 -3.44
C LYS A 30 -7.28 -9.22 -3.11
N THR A 31 -7.60 -8.68 -1.95
CA THR A 31 -8.98 -8.34 -1.54
C THR A 31 -9.11 -6.86 -1.23
N GLU A 32 -10.29 -6.33 -1.51
CA GLU A 32 -10.69 -4.99 -1.05
C GLU A 32 -11.00 -5.03 0.46
N LEU A 33 -10.37 -4.14 1.23
CA LEU A 33 -10.57 -4.00 2.67
C LEU A 33 -11.01 -2.58 3.01
N ILE A 34 -12.02 -2.47 3.88
CA ILE A 34 -12.57 -1.18 4.34
C ILE A 34 -11.76 -0.69 5.55
N ARG A 35 -11.10 0.46 5.41
CA ARG A 35 -10.26 1.12 6.43
C ARG A 35 -9.42 0.13 7.26
N PRO A 36 -8.59 -0.71 6.61
CA PRO A 36 -7.87 -1.76 7.33
C PRO A 36 -6.71 -1.19 8.16
N VAL A 37 -6.56 -1.72 9.37
CA VAL A 37 -5.34 -1.68 10.16
C VAL A 37 -4.73 -3.08 10.13
N ILE A 38 -3.69 -3.25 9.33
CA ILE A 38 -2.98 -4.53 9.18
C ILE A 38 -2.05 -4.72 10.37
N LYS A 39 -2.18 -5.86 11.06
CA LYS A 39 -1.32 -6.22 12.19
C LYS A 39 -0.35 -7.31 11.76
N PHE A 40 0.92 -7.09 12.08
CA PHE A 40 1.92 -8.14 12.12
C PHE A 40 1.84 -8.69 13.55
N LEU A 41 1.44 -9.95 13.68
CA LEU A 41 1.33 -10.61 14.97
C LEU A 41 2.76 -10.94 15.43
N ASP A 42 3.20 -10.28 16.50
CA ASP A 42 4.43 -10.66 17.18
C ASP A 42 4.12 -11.79 18.17
N GLU A 43 5.01 -12.78 18.27
CA GLU A 43 4.87 -13.87 19.25
C GLU A 43 5.15 -13.39 20.69
N SER A 44 5.61 -12.16 20.91
CA SER A 44 5.90 -11.62 22.24
C SER A 44 5.18 -10.29 22.50
N GLU A 45 4.06 -10.35 23.23
CA GLU A 45 3.45 -9.16 23.85
C GLU A 45 4.25 -8.68 25.10
N ASN A 46 5.33 -9.37 25.46
CA ASN A 46 5.95 -9.26 26.80
C ASN A 46 7.48 -9.11 26.81
N SER A 47 8.09 -8.60 25.74
CA SER A 47 9.52 -8.30 25.74
C SER A 47 9.72 -6.93 25.13
N THR A 48 10.70 -6.18 25.64
CA THR A 48 11.27 -4.98 25.01
C THR A 48 11.58 -5.27 23.54
N SER A 49 10.58 -5.10 22.67
CA SER A 49 10.67 -5.40 21.26
C SER A 49 11.64 -4.39 20.62
N PRO A 50 12.56 -4.81 19.74
CA PRO A 50 13.30 -3.85 18.93
C PRO A 50 12.29 -2.94 18.21
N GLU A 51 12.53 -1.62 18.22
CA GLU A 51 11.65 -0.62 17.61
C GLU A 51 11.29 -1.04 16.16
N ARG A 52 10.01 -1.34 15.93
CA ARG A 52 9.47 -1.57 14.59
C ARG A 52 9.62 -0.29 13.77
N LYS A 53 10.39 -0.34 12.70
CA LYS A 53 10.53 0.79 11.77
C LYS A 53 9.64 0.56 10.56
N THR A 54 8.86 1.56 10.21
CA THR A 54 7.95 1.51 9.05
C THR A 54 8.25 2.67 8.13
N TYR A 55 8.51 2.35 6.87
CA TYR A 55 8.80 3.29 5.81
C TYR A 55 7.77 3.12 4.71
N ARG A 56 7.27 4.22 4.17
CA ARG A 56 6.30 4.19 3.08
C ARG A 56 6.84 4.97 1.91
N LYS A 57 6.44 4.63 0.69
CA LYS A 57 6.72 5.43 -0.50
C LYS A 57 5.68 5.16 -1.57
N GLN A 58 5.33 6.18 -2.34
CA GLN A 58 4.50 6.00 -3.51
C GLN A 58 5.30 5.35 -4.65
N ILE A 59 4.69 4.41 -5.38
CA ILE A 59 5.33 3.70 -6.49
C ILE A 59 5.15 4.52 -7.77
N THR A 60 6.00 5.53 -7.89
CA THR A 60 6.06 6.44 -9.04
C THR A 60 7.51 6.68 -9.46
N ALA A 61 7.69 6.92 -10.76
CA ALA A 61 8.95 7.31 -11.35
C ALA A 61 8.79 8.67 -12.02
N LYS A 62 9.75 9.56 -11.75
CA LYS A 62 9.78 10.91 -12.30
C LYS A 62 11.13 11.18 -12.97
N PRO A 63 11.15 11.89 -14.09
CA PRO A 63 12.40 12.35 -14.69
C PRO A 63 13.11 13.30 -13.73
N SER A 64 14.41 13.09 -13.52
CA SER A 64 15.32 14.05 -12.86
C SER A 64 15.06 14.32 -11.37
N GLU A 65 14.31 13.48 -10.67
CA GLU A 65 14.13 13.56 -9.22
C GLU A 65 14.72 12.31 -8.54
N ASP A 66 15.85 12.46 -7.85
CA ASP A 66 16.58 11.35 -7.21
C ASP A 66 15.78 10.63 -6.12
N ASP A 67 14.81 11.34 -5.52
CA ASP A 67 13.94 10.79 -4.50
C ASP A 67 12.87 9.86 -5.06
N TYR A 68 12.62 9.84 -6.37
CA TYR A 68 11.65 8.96 -7.02
C TYR A 68 12.32 7.71 -7.58
N PHE A 69 11.54 6.68 -7.86
CA PHE A 69 12.07 5.56 -8.63
C PHE A 69 12.46 6.05 -10.03
N ASN A 70 13.48 5.44 -10.63
CA ASN A 70 13.66 5.56 -12.09
C ASN A 70 12.84 4.46 -12.79
N ILE A 71 12.70 4.57 -14.11
CA ILE A 71 11.92 3.62 -14.90
C ILE A 71 12.41 2.18 -14.77
N SER A 72 13.73 1.97 -14.69
CA SER A 72 14.31 0.63 -14.56
C SER A 72 13.98 -0.01 -13.21
N GLU A 73 14.01 0.78 -12.13
CA GLU A 73 13.58 0.36 -10.79
C GLU A 73 12.09 0.04 -10.75
N LEU A 74 11.27 0.88 -11.39
CA LEU A 74 9.82 0.69 -11.43
C LEU A 74 9.44 -0.55 -12.25
N LEU A 75 10.11 -0.80 -13.38
CA LEU A 75 9.99 -2.01 -14.18
C LEU A 75 10.42 -3.25 -13.40
N PHE A 76 11.52 -3.16 -12.64
CA PHE A 76 11.96 -4.22 -11.75
C PHE A 76 10.89 -4.57 -10.70
N LEU A 77 10.35 -3.56 -10.01
CA LEU A 77 9.30 -3.74 -9.01
C LEU A 77 8.03 -4.34 -9.62
N SER A 78 7.58 -3.78 -10.74
CA SER A 78 6.40 -4.24 -11.49
C SER A 78 6.52 -5.72 -11.88
N LYS A 79 7.66 -6.12 -12.46
CA LYS A 79 7.92 -7.51 -12.85
C LYS A 79 8.04 -8.45 -11.65
N THR A 80 8.62 -7.99 -10.54
CA THR A 80 8.89 -8.82 -9.36
C THR A 80 7.63 -9.06 -8.54
N TYR A 81 6.77 -8.04 -8.41
CA TYR A 81 5.63 -8.04 -7.48
C TYR A 81 4.26 -8.06 -8.16
N GLY A 82 4.21 -7.98 -9.49
CA GLY A 82 3.00 -8.25 -10.26
C GLY A 82 1.98 -7.12 -10.25
N PHE A 83 2.42 -5.90 -10.54
CA PHE A 83 1.54 -4.75 -10.81
C PHE A 83 1.88 -4.10 -12.15
N GLU A 84 0.94 -3.36 -12.71
CA GLU A 84 1.11 -2.66 -13.99
C GLU A 84 1.65 -1.24 -13.76
N ILE A 85 2.27 -0.69 -14.81
CA ILE A 85 2.79 0.68 -14.80
C ILE A 85 2.29 1.40 -16.04
N GLU A 86 1.99 2.68 -15.91
CA GLU A 86 1.54 3.52 -17.01
C GLU A 86 2.30 4.83 -17.03
N GLU A 87 2.52 5.36 -18.23
CA GLU A 87 3.07 6.70 -18.41
C GLU A 87 1.95 7.73 -18.25
N HIS A 88 2.23 8.82 -17.55
CA HIS A 88 1.27 9.90 -17.35
C HIS A 88 0.92 10.55 -18.70
N ALA A 89 -0.38 10.70 -18.98
CA ALA A 89 -0.88 11.20 -20.27
C ALA A 89 -0.32 12.58 -20.66
N ILE A 90 -0.04 13.43 -19.66
CA ILE A 90 0.44 14.82 -19.86
C ILE A 90 1.97 14.94 -19.67
N TYR A 91 2.56 14.14 -18.78
CA TYR A 91 3.94 14.37 -18.33
C TYR A 91 4.83 13.24 -18.82
N LYS A 92 5.46 13.44 -19.98
CA LYS A 92 6.34 12.44 -20.59
C LYS A 92 7.48 12.07 -19.63
N GLY A 93 7.75 10.78 -19.51
CA GLY A 93 8.76 10.22 -18.62
C GLY A 93 8.28 10.03 -17.17
N TYR A 94 7.07 10.45 -16.83
CA TYR A 94 6.46 10.17 -15.53
C TYR A 94 5.71 8.86 -15.62
N TYR A 95 6.04 7.90 -14.76
CA TYR A 95 5.38 6.61 -14.71
C TYR A 95 4.81 6.37 -13.33
N THR A 96 3.65 5.74 -13.27
CA THR A 96 3.00 5.38 -12.02
C THR A 96 2.60 3.93 -12.04
N SER A 97 2.62 3.28 -10.87
CA SER A 97 1.91 2.00 -10.74
C SER A 97 0.41 2.20 -10.89
N VAL A 98 -0.28 1.23 -11.47
CA VAL A 98 -1.74 1.24 -11.66
C VAL A 98 -2.34 -0.11 -11.32
N LEU A 99 -3.61 -0.09 -10.91
CA LEU A 99 -4.39 -1.29 -10.62
C LEU A 99 -5.68 -1.29 -11.44
N LYS A 100 -5.76 -2.14 -12.48
CA LYS A 100 -6.86 -2.13 -13.46
C LYS A 100 -8.05 -3.02 -13.13
N ILE A 101 -8.16 -3.50 -11.88
CA ILE A 101 -9.28 -4.36 -11.47
C ILE A 101 -10.60 -3.57 -11.38
N ASN A 102 -10.50 -2.25 -11.14
CA ASN A 102 -11.64 -1.35 -11.04
C ASN A 102 -11.19 0.07 -11.39
N LYS A 103 -12.01 0.81 -12.16
CA LYS A 103 -11.77 2.21 -12.54
C LYS A 103 -11.61 3.18 -11.37
N LEU A 104 -12.04 2.77 -10.17
CA LEU A 104 -11.92 3.56 -8.94
C LEU A 104 -10.50 3.62 -8.38
N TYR A 105 -9.58 2.78 -8.87
CA TYR A 105 -8.16 2.84 -8.51
C TYR A 105 -7.42 3.72 -9.53
N ASP A 106 -7.50 5.03 -9.32
CA ASP A 106 -6.86 6.06 -10.14
C ASP A 106 -5.61 6.67 -9.49
N CYS A 107 -5.34 6.36 -8.22
CA CYS A 107 -4.12 6.76 -7.54
C CYS A 107 -3.01 5.70 -7.64
N PRO A 108 -1.73 6.11 -7.70
CA PRO A 108 -0.61 5.16 -7.68
C PRO A 108 -0.54 4.39 -6.36
N GLY A 109 -0.13 3.12 -6.45
CA GLY A 109 0.08 2.26 -5.29
C GLY A 109 1.21 2.74 -4.38
N GLU A 110 1.19 2.28 -3.14
CA GLU A 110 2.20 2.54 -2.13
C GLU A 110 2.95 1.26 -1.76
N ILE A 111 4.26 1.38 -1.58
CA ILE A 111 5.12 0.38 -0.99
C ILE A 111 5.37 0.73 0.48
N THR A 112 5.12 -0.21 1.38
CA THR A 112 5.46 -0.09 2.81
C THR A 112 6.53 -1.12 3.15
N LEU A 113 7.70 -0.68 3.59
CA LEU A 113 8.78 -1.51 4.12
C LEU A 113 8.75 -1.47 5.65
N ILE A 114 8.77 -2.64 6.27
CA ILE A 114 8.69 -2.82 7.72
C ILE A 114 9.91 -3.63 8.16
N GLU A 115 10.65 -3.10 9.13
CA GLU A 115 11.78 -3.79 9.74
C GLU A 115 11.44 -4.12 11.20
N GLN A 116 11.49 -5.40 11.53
CA GLN A 116 11.10 -5.90 12.85
C GLN A 116 11.85 -7.18 13.18
N GLU A 117 12.53 -7.20 14.34
CA GLU A 117 13.24 -8.39 14.86
C GLU A 117 14.24 -9.01 13.87
N GLY A 118 14.93 -8.18 13.09
CA GLY A 118 15.87 -8.63 12.06
C GLY A 118 15.21 -9.25 10.82
N LYS A 119 13.88 -9.18 10.71
CA LYS A 119 13.11 -9.52 9.53
C LYS A 119 12.66 -8.25 8.81
N GLU A 120 12.55 -8.37 7.49
CA GLU A 120 12.01 -7.33 6.63
C GLU A 120 10.72 -7.82 5.99
N TYR A 121 9.68 -6.98 6.05
CA TYR A 121 8.44 -7.20 5.35
C TYR A 121 8.18 -6.07 4.38
N MET A 122 7.63 -6.38 3.22
CA MET A 122 7.17 -5.39 2.25
C MET A 122 5.71 -5.63 1.94
N MET A 123 4.93 -4.56 1.91
CA MET A 123 3.54 -4.57 1.48
C MET A 123 3.38 -3.62 0.31
N ILE A 124 2.59 -4.03 -0.68
CA ILE A 124 2.13 -3.13 -1.75
C ILE A 124 0.61 -3.03 -1.66
N GLU A 125 0.12 -1.81 -1.59
CA GLU A 125 -1.31 -1.51 -1.51
C GLU A 125 -1.73 -0.42 -2.50
N PHE A 126 -2.98 -0.50 -2.96
CA PHE A 126 -3.63 0.52 -3.76
C PHE A 126 -4.86 1.02 -3.00
N LYS A 127 -5.07 2.34 -3.04
CA LYS A 127 -6.23 2.97 -2.39
C LYS A 127 -7.18 3.47 -3.45
N ARG A 128 -8.47 3.41 -3.18
CA ARG A 128 -9.46 4.23 -3.88
C ARG A 128 -10.02 5.22 -2.87
N TRP A 129 -10.02 6.50 -3.23
CA TRP A 129 -10.40 7.54 -2.29
C TRP A 129 -11.91 7.73 -2.24
N GLN A 130 -12.38 8.18 -1.07
CA GLN A 130 -13.80 8.39 -0.77
C GLN A 130 -14.53 9.30 -1.75
N PHE A 131 -13.86 10.18 -2.52
CA PHE A 131 -14.53 11.20 -3.34
C PHE A 131 -14.61 10.90 -4.85
N GLU A 132 -13.91 9.89 -5.36
CA GLU A 132 -13.73 9.79 -6.83
C GLU A 132 -14.94 9.24 -7.59
N TYR A 133 -15.82 8.44 -6.97
CA TYR A 133 -17.10 8.04 -7.59
C TYR A 133 -18.09 7.52 -6.53
N GLN A 134 -18.61 8.42 -5.71
CA GLN A 134 -19.76 8.07 -4.87
C GLN A 134 -21.03 8.01 -5.73
N PRO A 135 -21.89 6.99 -5.55
CA PRO A 135 -23.18 6.93 -6.24
C PRO A 135 -24.13 8.09 -5.85
N ARG A 136 -23.79 8.88 -4.82
CA ARG A 136 -24.53 10.06 -4.36
C ARG A 136 -23.58 11.24 -4.20
N GLY A 137 -24.07 12.46 -4.44
CA GLY A 137 -23.23 13.66 -4.51
C GLY A 137 -22.47 13.95 -3.21
N ALA A 138 -21.39 14.74 -3.32
CA ALA A 138 -20.42 15.09 -2.27
C ALA A 138 -20.99 15.68 -0.96
N GLY A 139 -22.31 15.87 -0.84
CA GLY A 139 -23.00 16.32 0.37
C GLY A 139 -23.80 15.24 1.12
N GLU A 140 -24.07 14.07 0.51
CA GLU A 140 -24.93 13.03 1.11
C GLU A 140 -24.14 11.80 1.60
N ASP A 141 -22.96 11.53 1.03
CA ASP A 141 -22.06 10.43 1.41
C ASP A 141 -20.71 10.98 1.90
N PHE A 142 -20.71 11.89 2.87
CA PHE A 142 -19.47 12.45 3.46
C PHE A 142 -18.50 11.40 4.06
N PHE A 143 -18.88 10.10 4.03
CA PHE A 143 -18.18 8.95 4.61
C PHE A 143 -17.84 7.86 3.58
N GLY A 144 -17.59 8.20 2.32
CA GLY A 144 -17.19 7.23 1.29
C GLY A 144 -16.19 6.20 1.84
N GLU A 145 -16.39 4.94 1.51
CA GLU A 145 -15.61 3.86 2.12
C GLU A 145 -14.17 3.93 1.61
N ASP A 146 -13.22 4.27 2.49
CA ASP A 146 -11.80 4.19 2.17
C ASP A 146 -11.45 2.72 2.00
N VAL A 147 -11.29 2.30 0.75
CA VAL A 147 -10.98 0.92 0.41
C VAL A 147 -9.52 0.81 0.04
N THR A 148 -8.83 -0.09 0.74
CA THR A 148 -7.45 -0.47 0.46
C THR A 148 -7.44 -1.87 -0.14
N TYR A 149 -6.83 -1.99 -1.32
CA TYR A 149 -6.53 -3.27 -1.95
C TYR A 149 -5.08 -3.63 -1.68
N VAL A 150 -4.87 -4.70 -0.91
CA VAL A 150 -3.52 -5.21 -0.62
C VAL A 150 -3.10 -6.12 -1.76
N LEU A 151 -2.19 -5.67 -2.63
CA LEU A 151 -1.69 -6.50 -3.74
C LEU A 151 -0.95 -7.73 -3.22
N GLY A 152 -0.11 -7.53 -2.21
CA GLY A 152 0.66 -8.59 -1.59
C GLY A 152 1.48 -8.11 -0.40
N ILE A 153 1.87 -9.07 0.42
CA ILE A 153 2.77 -8.90 1.56
C ILE A 153 3.88 -9.96 1.42
N TRP A 154 5.14 -9.54 1.53
CA TRP A 154 6.29 -10.41 1.35
C TRP A 154 7.23 -10.31 2.55
N GLU A 155 7.65 -11.45 3.07
CA GLU A 155 8.75 -11.59 4.02
C GLU A 155 10.08 -11.76 3.27
N ASN A 156 11.12 -11.04 3.70
CA ASN A 156 12.43 -10.96 3.06
C ASN A 156 12.31 -10.61 1.57
N PRO A 157 11.75 -9.42 1.24
CA PRO A 157 11.47 -8.98 -0.13
C PRO A 157 12.75 -8.88 -0.96
N LEU A 158 12.65 -9.12 -2.27
CA LEU A 158 13.78 -8.92 -3.18
C LEU A 158 13.85 -7.45 -3.59
N LEU A 159 14.67 -6.67 -2.89
CA LEU A 159 14.90 -5.25 -3.17
C LEU A 159 16.40 -4.98 -3.32
N THR A 160 16.74 -3.99 -4.14
CA THR A 160 18.13 -3.52 -4.24
C THR A 160 18.39 -2.45 -3.18
N ASP A 161 19.64 -2.28 -2.76
CA ASP A 161 20.03 -1.24 -1.79
C ASP A 161 19.57 0.16 -2.21
N LYS A 162 19.58 0.45 -3.52
CA LYS A 162 19.09 1.73 -4.08
C LYS A 162 17.58 1.90 -3.86
N ILE A 163 16.79 0.86 -4.09
CA ILE A 163 15.35 0.88 -3.88
C ILE A 163 15.05 1.02 -2.38
N ILE A 164 15.75 0.27 -1.53
CA ILE A 164 15.62 0.35 -0.06
C ILE A 164 15.93 1.77 0.42
N ALA A 165 17.03 2.36 -0.04
CA ALA A 165 17.40 3.73 0.32
C ALA A 165 16.31 4.73 -0.08
N LYS A 166 15.71 4.60 -1.27
CA LYS A 166 14.62 5.49 -1.71
C LYS A 166 13.35 5.34 -0.89
N ILE A 167 13.00 4.12 -0.47
CA ILE A 167 11.85 3.86 0.41
C ILE A 167 12.10 4.47 1.80
N LYS A 168 13.31 4.32 2.34
CA LYS A 168 13.68 4.83 3.66
C LYS A 168 13.91 6.34 3.70
N ASN A 169 14.38 6.95 2.63
CA ASN A 169 14.65 8.38 2.53
C ASN A 169 13.39 9.23 2.37
N ASN A 170 12.24 8.74 2.84
CA ASN A 170 11.00 9.51 2.78
C ASN A 170 11.08 10.66 3.79
N ARG A 171 11.57 11.81 3.30
CA ARG A 171 11.40 13.11 3.96
C ARG A 171 9.94 13.50 3.79
N TYR A 172 9.12 13.17 4.78
CA TYR A 172 7.89 13.90 5.05
C TYR A 172 8.18 14.99 6.09
#